data_AF-A0A258C459-F1
#
_entry.id   AF-A0A258C459-F1
#
_cell.length_a   1.000
_cell.length_b   1.000
_cell.length_c   1.000
_cell.angle_alpha   90.00
_cell.angle_beta   90.00
_cell.angle_gamma   90.00
#
_symmetry.space_group_name_H-M   'P 1'
#
loop_
_entity.id
_entity.type
_entity.pdbx_description
1 polymer ?
#
loop_
_entity_poly.entity_id
_entity_poly.type
_entity_poly.pdbx_seq_one_letter_code
_entity_poly.pdbx_strand_id
1 'polypeptide(L)'
;MSLRLRLTLSLGSAFVLLWALAATWMLFDVRNQLMLSLDQRLAASARMVAGLLVQLPQPQLAEGGIARLSAEQLGIENGLACQVSSLRGEVLARSHAAPDSLLDAQRTGFHDQFIGDTAWRSFTLIQSGMRITTADRLDERGTLMRSVLLGAAVPVAVALLGSLIVLWIGIGNGLSPLRRIRDALAQRSADSVEPLHIERLPRELAPLVATQNQLFERIAQTFERERRLTDDAAHELRSPLTAIKTHLQVASMTEGDTAKRALAQAEIGTDRLHRILEQLLMLARVEGRVSFDDGLRCTATEVAQLAITDACQHAGPPIELEVADNLSRCFLAMPPALAVAALRNLLE
;
A
#
# COMPACT_ATOMS: atom_id res chain seq x y z
N MET A 1 -12.56 4.95 -10.89
CA MET A 1 -12.25 5.28 -9.49
C MET A 1 -10.74 5.45 -9.35
N SER A 2 -10.25 6.63 -8.94
CA SER A 2 -8.80 6.87 -8.83
C SER A 2 -8.17 6.02 -7.74
N LEU A 3 -6.91 5.60 -7.93
CA LEU A 3 -6.16 4.80 -6.96
C LEU A 3 -6.03 5.55 -5.61
N ARG A 4 -5.89 6.88 -5.68
CA ARG A 4 -5.97 7.78 -4.53
C ARG A 4 -7.29 7.63 -3.76
N LEU A 5 -8.43 7.72 -4.44
CA LEU A 5 -9.74 7.65 -3.77
C LEU A 5 -9.99 6.27 -3.15
N ARG A 6 -9.58 5.20 -3.84
CA ARG A 6 -9.67 3.83 -3.30
C ARG A 6 -8.84 3.67 -2.04
N LEU A 7 -7.57 4.08 -2.06
CA LEU A 7 -6.69 4.01 -0.88
C LEU A 7 -7.19 4.88 0.27
N THR A 8 -7.63 6.13 0.00
CA THR A 8 -8.15 7.00 1.06
C THR A 8 -9.42 6.43 1.69
N LEU A 9 -10.30 5.80 0.91
CA LEU A 9 -11.52 5.17 1.42
C LEU A 9 -11.23 3.87 2.18
N SER A 10 -10.35 3.01 1.69
CA SER A 10 -10.05 1.74 2.36
C SER A 10 -9.23 1.95 3.65
N LEU A 11 -8.13 2.72 3.59
CA LEU A 11 -7.33 3.02 4.79
C LEU A 11 -8.10 3.93 5.74
N GLY A 12 -8.82 4.94 5.22
CA GLY A 12 -9.61 5.84 6.03
C GLY A 12 -10.75 5.12 6.76
N SER A 13 -11.47 4.22 6.10
CA SER A 13 -12.54 3.46 6.76
C SER A 13 -12.00 2.49 7.82
N ALA A 14 -10.93 1.75 7.54
CA ALA A 14 -10.28 0.89 8.53
C ALA A 14 -9.78 1.70 9.75
N PHE A 15 -9.20 2.86 9.50
CA PHE A 15 -8.70 3.75 10.55
C PHE A 15 -9.84 4.33 11.40
N VAL A 16 -10.93 4.79 10.78
CA VAL A 16 -12.14 5.26 11.49
C VAL A 16 -12.76 4.13 12.31
N LEU A 17 -12.84 2.92 11.78
CA LEU A 17 -13.36 1.75 12.50
C LEU A 17 -12.52 1.44 13.74
N LEU A 18 -11.19 1.41 13.59
CA LEU A 18 -10.27 1.16 14.70
C LEU A 18 -10.35 2.26 15.77
N TRP A 19 -10.40 3.53 15.35
CA TRP A 19 -10.57 4.66 16.26
C TRP A 19 -11.93 4.64 16.96
N ALA A 20 -13.00 4.31 16.25
CA ALA A 20 -14.33 4.20 16.84
C ALA A 20 -14.38 3.08 17.89
N LEU A 21 -13.75 1.94 17.61
CA LEU A 21 -13.63 0.84 18.57
C LEU A 21 -12.87 1.28 19.83
N ALA A 22 -11.70 1.91 19.64
CA ALA A 22 -10.87 2.40 20.75
C ALA A 22 -11.59 3.48 21.58
N ALA A 23 -12.24 4.45 20.92
CA ALA A 23 -13.01 5.50 21.58
C ALA A 23 -14.21 4.93 22.35
N THR A 24 -14.93 3.97 21.76
CA THR A 24 -16.05 3.31 22.42
C THR A 24 -15.59 2.54 23.66
N TRP A 25 -14.49 1.78 23.54
CA TRP A 25 -13.90 1.06 24.66
C TRP A 25 -13.46 2.01 25.78
N MET A 26 -12.74 3.08 25.44
CA MET A 26 -12.30 4.11 26.38
C MET A 26 -13.47 4.79 27.09
N LEU A 27 -14.51 5.21 26.36
CA LEU A 27 -15.69 5.85 26.96
C LEU A 27 -16.46 4.90 27.88
N PHE A 28 -16.53 3.62 27.51
CA PHE A 28 -17.14 2.58 28.34
C PHE A 28 -16.33 2.33 29.61
N ASP A 29 -15.01 2.26 29.51
CA ASP A 29 -14.10 2.10 30.65
C ASP A 29 -14.18 3.30 31.62
N VAL A 30 -14.07 4.53 31.12
CA VAL A 30 -14.22 5.76 31.91
C VAL A 30 -15.56 5.80 32.63
N ARG A 31 -16.66 5.46 31.93
CA ARG A 31 -17.99 5.40 32.53
C ARG A 31 -18.05 4.37 33.67
N ASN A 32 -17.52 3.17 33.46
CA ASN A 32 -17.55 2.11 34.46
C ASN A 32 -16.69 2.46 35.68
N GLN A 33 -15.48 2.97 35.46
CA GLN A 33 -14.59 3.41 36.55
C GLN A 33 -15.24 4.53 37.36
N LEU A 34 -15.88 5.50 36.70
CA LEU A 34 -16.59 6.57 37.38
C LEU A 34 -17.73 6.02 38.24
N MET A 35 -18.58 5.14 37.69
CA MET A 35 -19.68 4.51 38.45
C MET A 35 -19.16 3.72 39.67
N LEU A 36 -18.10 2.92 39.48
CA LEU A 36 -17.48 2.16 40.57
C LEU A 36 -16.93 3.09 41.66
N SER A 37 -16.28 4.18 41.27
CA SER A 37 -15.73 5.16 42.22
C SER A 37 -16.82 5.84 43.05
N LEU A 38 -17.97 6.16 42.42
CA LEU A 38 -19.11 6.78 43.09
C LEU A 38 -19.81 5.80 44.04
N ASP A 39 -19.93 4.53 43.67
CA ASP A 39 -20.46 3.48 44.53
C ASP A 39 -19.50 3.18 45.71
N GLN A 40 -18.18 3.19 45.48
CA GLN A 40 -17.19 3.08 46.56
C GLN A 40 -17.29 4.24 47.56
N ARG A 41 -17.52 5.48 47.09
CA ARG A 41 -17.74 6.65 47.96
C ARG A 41 -18.99 6.49 48.84
N LEU A 42 -20.08 5.94 48.31
CA LEU A 42 -21.29 5.63 49.09
C LEU A 42 -21.01 4.60 50.19
N ALA A 43 -20.32 3.51 49.85
CA ALA A 43 -19.99 2.48 50.83
C ALA A 43 -18.99 2.96 51.89
N ALA A 44 -18.00 3.77 51.49
CA ALA A 44 -17.02 4.35 52.40
C ALA A 44 -17.67 5.31 53.41
N SER A 45 -18.57 6.19 52.96
CA SER A 45 -19.31 7.10 53.84
C SER A 45 -20.22 6.34 54.82
N ALA A 46 -20.92 5.30 54.37
CA ALA A 46 -21.74 4.48 55.27
C ALA A 46 -20.91 3.78 56.36
N ARG A 47 -19.74 3.24 56.01
CA ARG A 47 -18.81 2.62 56.97
C ARG A 47 -18.21 3.62 57.95
N MET A 48 -17.88 4.83 57.46
CA MET A 48 -17.36 5.91 58.30
C MET A 48 -18.40 6.32 59.36
N VAL A 49 -19.65 6.55 58.94
CA VAL A 49 -20.76 6.86 59.83
C VAL A 49 -20.99 5.72 60.83
N ALA A 50 -20.99 4.47 60.37
CA ALA A 50 -21.15 3.32 61.26
C ALA A 50 -20.03 3.21 62.31
N GLY A 51 -18.77 3.52 61.93
CA GLY A 51 -17.65 3.58 62.85
C GLY A 51 -17.79 4.69 63.91
N LEU A 52 -18.22 5.89 63.50
CA LEU A 52 -18.46 7.02 64.41
C LEU A 52 -19.58 6.72 65.41
N LEU A 53 -20.67 6.08 64.96
CA LEU A 53 -21.79 5.72 65.82
C LEU A 53 -21.43 4.68 66.89
N VAL A 54 -20.42 3.85 66.66
CA VAL A 54 -19.91 2.90 67.69
C VAL A 54 -19.10 3.63 68.77
N GLN A 55 -18.44 4.73 68.43
CA GLN A 55 -17.61 5.50 69.38
C GLN A 55 -18.43 6.46 70.24
N LEU A 56 -19.61 6.87 69.78
CA LEU A 56 -20.53 7.69 70.56
C LEU A 56 -21.21 6.79 71.62
N PRO A 57 -21.04 7.06 72.94
CA PRO A 57 -21.91 6.48 73.96
C PRO A 57 -23.36 6.63 73.54
N GLN A 58 -24.10 5.51 73.53
CA GLN A 58 -25.51 5.44 73.10
C GLN A 58 -26.21 6.73 73.53
N PRO A 59 -26.57 7.61 72.58
CA PRO A 59 -27.30 8.78 72.98
C PRO A 59 -28.57 8.24 73.60
N GLN A 60 -28.87 8.69 74.81
CA GLN A 60 -30.25 8.74 75.27
C GLN A 60 -30.96 9.65 74.26
N LEU A 61 -31.28 9.07 73.09
CA LEU A 61 -32.01 9.71 72.01
C LEU A 61 -33.32 10.11 72.66
N ALA A 62 -33.41 11.40 72.96
CA ALA A 62 -34.49 12.00 73.71
C ALA A 62 -35.82 11.43 73.23
N GLU A 63 -36.65 11.03 74.19
CA GLU A 63 -38.01 10.56 74.00
C GLU A 63 -38.69 11.34 72.85
N GLY A 64 -38.84 10.68 71.69
CA GLY A 64 -39.70 11.11 70.60
C GLY A 64 -39.12 11.97 69.46
N GLY A 65 -37.81 12.26 69.38
CA GLY A 65 -37.25 13.16 68.36
C GLY A 65 -36.22 12.54 67.38
N ILE A 66 -36.33 12.84 66.08
CA ILE A 66 -35.30 12.51 65.06
C ILE A 66 -34.10 13.45 65.24
N ALA A 67 -32.91 12.92 65.55
CA ALA A 67 -31.69 13.73 65.64
C ALA A 67 -31.23 14.20 64.25
N ARG A 68 -31.19 15.52 64.03
CA ARG A 68 -30.57 16.08 62.81
C ARG A 68 -29.08 16.23 63.06
N LEU A 69 -28.28 15.39 62.41
CA LEU A 69 -26.83 15.46 62.46
C LEU A 69 -26.33 16.25 61.25
N SER A 70 -25.39 17.17 61.46
CA SER A 70 -24.79 17.92 60.35
C SER A 70 -23.88 17.00 59.51
N ALA A 71 -23.77 17.25 58.21
CA ALA A 71 -22.91 16.46 57.31
C ALA A 71 -21.45 16.46 57.78
N GLU A 72 -21.00 17.56 58.36
CA GLU A 72 -19.67 17.74 58.97
C GLU A 72 -19.45 16.84 60.21
N GLN A 73 -20.49 16.68 61.05
CA GLN A 73 -20.45 15.79 62.22
C GLN A 73 -20.47 14.31 61.85
N LEU A 74 -21.01 13.99 60.67
CA LEU A 74 -21.05 12.63 60.11
C LEU A 74 -19.84 12.31 59.21
N GLY A 75 -18.97 13.29 58.92
CA GLY A 75 -17.82 13.13 58.04
C GLY A 75 -18.19 12.88 56.56
N ILE A 76 -19.32 13.41 56.11
CA ILE A 76 -19.88 13.15 54.78
C ILE A 76 -19.60 14.34 53.84
N GLU A 77 -19.14 14.07 52.62
CA GLU A 77 -18.98 15.10 51.57
C GLU A 77 -20.33 15.74 51.18
N ASN A 78 -20.32 17.04 50.86
CA ASN A 78 -21.51 17.77 50.41
C ASN A 78 -22.16 17.06 49.20
N GLY A 79 -23.48 16.83 49.27
CA GLY A 79 -24.27 16.17 48.21
C GLY A 79 -24.76 14.76 48.55
N LEU A 80 -24.23 14.13 49.59
CA LEU A 80 -24.66 12.79 50.03
C LEU A 80 -25.70 12.86 51.16
N ALA A 81 -26.83 12.18 50.96
CA ALA A 81 -27.85 11.96 51.99
C ALA A 81 -27.44 10.80 52.90
N CYS A 82 -27.71 10.90 54.20
CA CYS A 82 -27.48 9.82 55.15
C CYS A 82 -28.63 9.71 56.14
N GLN A 83 -29.06 8.48 56.41
CA GLN A 83 -30.11 8.14 57.37
C GLN A 83 -29.65 6.96 58.23
N VAL A 84 -29.77 7.13 59.54
CA VAL A 84 -29.52 6.11 60.56
C VAL A 84 -30.87 5.70 61.12
N SER A 85 -31.18 4.41 61.07
CA SER A 85 -32.44 3.85 61.56
C SER A 85 -32.21 2.62 62.41
N SER A 86 -33.12 2.36 63.35
CA SER A 86 -33.21 1.11 64.09
C SER A 86 -33.60 -0.04 63.15
N LEU A 87 -33.31 -1.29 63.54
CA LEU A 87 -33.78 -2.48 62.80
C LEU A 87 -35.31 -2.54 62.67
N ARG A 88 -36.04 -1.86 63.57
CA ARG A 88 -37.51 -1.74 63.53
C ARG A 88 -38.02 -0.69 62.53
N GLY A 89 -37.13 0.06 61.87
CA GLY A 89 -37.47 1.09 60.89
C GLY A 89 -37.62 2.50 61.46
N GLU A 90 -37.46 2.68 62.77
CA GLU A 90 -37.46 4.01 63.41
C GLU A 90 -36.21 4.80 63.02
N VAL A 91 -36.37 6.02 62.51
CA VAL A 91 -35.24 6.88 62.12
C VAL A 91 -34.66 7.55 63.36
N LEU A 92 -33.40 7.25 63.64
CA LEU A 92 -32.64 7.77 64.78
C LEU A 92 -31.93 9.07 64.42
N ALA A 93 -31.35 9.14 63.21
CA ALA A 93 -30.69 10.34 62.74
C ALA A 93 -30.76 10.52 61.21
N ARG A 94 -30.64 11.76 60.74
CA ARG A 94 -30.54 12.09 59.31
C ARG A 94 -29.59 13.26 59.05
N SER A 95 -28.92 13.23 57.91
CA SER A 95 -28.11 14.36 57.43
C SER A 95 -28.98 15.46 56.84
N HIS A 96 -28.45 16.68 56.77
CA HIS A 96 -29.16 17.84 56.23
C HIS A 96 -29.48 17.70 54.72
N ALA A 97 -28.66 16.95 53.98
CA ALA A 97 -28.87 16.69 52.56
C ALA A 97 -29.89 15.55 52.29
N ALA A 98 -30.38 14.87 53.34
CA ALA A 98 -31.38 13.81 53.18
C ALA A 98 -32.77 14.42 52.91
N PRO A 99 -33.53 13.87 51.93
CA PRO A 99 -34.89 14.32 51.64
C PRO A 99 -35.81 14.17 52.86
N ASP A 100 -36.91 14.92 52.88
CA ASP A 100 -37.88 14.86 53.99
C ASP A 100 -38.65 13.54 54.08
N SER A 101 -38.71 12.81 52.97
CA SER A 101 -39.21 11.45 52.89
C SER A 101 -38.16 10.42 53.33
N LEU A 102 -38.64 9.33 53.93
CA LEU A 102 -37.81 8.23 54.41
C LEU A 102 -37.06 7.54 53.26
N LEU A 103 -35.75 7.35 53.41
CA LEU A 103 -34.99 6.46 52.54
C LEU A 103 -35.47 5.01 52.74
N ASP A 104 -35.69 4.27 51.65
CA ASP A 104 -35.93 2.83 51.74
C ASP A 104 -34.65 2.17 52.24
N ALA A 105 -34.69 1.78 53.51
CA ALA A 105 -33.57 1.18 54.18
C ALA A 105 -33.74 -0.35 54.25
N GLN A 106 -34.85 -0.93 53.77
CA GLN A 106 -35.11 -2.35 54.00
C GLN A 106 -34.13 -3.28 53.28
N ARG A 107 -33.58 -2.84 52.13
CA ARG A 107 -32.65 -3.61 51.31
C ARG A 107 -31.20 -3.29 51.67
N THR A 108 -30.44 -4.29 52.11
CA THR A 108 -29.00 -4.16 52.36
C THR A 108 -28.20 -4.13 51.06
N GLY A 109 -27.11 -3.38 51.03
CA GLY A 109 -26.25 -3.23 49.87
C GLY A 109 -26.69 -2.09 48.94
N PHE A 110 -26.17 -2.09 47.71
CA PHE A 110 -26.49 -1.09 46.71
C PHE A 110 -27.87 -1.35 46.11
N HIS A 111 -28.70 -0.31 46.05
CA HIS A 111 -29.95 -0.35 45.32
C HIS A 111 -30.30 1.03 44.77
N ASP A 112 -31.17 1.05 43.76
CA ASP A 112 -31.71 2.28 43.21
C ASP A 112 -33.11 2.49 43.79
N GLN A 113 -33.42 3.71 44.19
CA GLN A 113 -34.73 4.08 44.72
C GLN A 113 -35.19 5.41 44.13
N PHE A 114 -36.50 5.58 43.99
CA PHE A 114 -37.11 6.84 43.58
C PHE A 114 -37.66 7.54 44.82
N ILE A 115 -37.33 8.82 44.97
CA ILE A 115 -37.80 9.66 46.07
C ILE A 115 -38.44 10.90 45.44
N GLY A 116 -39.77 10.98 45.50
CA GLY A 116 -40.51 11.94 44.68
C GLY A 116 -40.32 11.60 43.20
N ASP A 117 -39.78 12.56 42.44
CA ASP A 117 -39.48 12.42 40.99
C ASP A 117 -37.98 12.26 40.70
N THR A 118 -37.15 12.10 41.74
CA THR A 118 -35.69 11.98 41.59
C THR A 118 -35.25 10.54 41.84
N ALA A 119 -34.36 10.03 40.99
CA ALA A 119 -33.74 8.73 41.15
C ALA A 119 -32.46 8.85 42.02
N TRP A 120 -32.31 7.96 42.98
CA TRP A 120 -31.20 7.94 43.93
C TRP A 120 -30.53 6.57 43.92
N ARG A 121 -29.21 6.56 44.03
CA ARG A 121 -28.42 5.37 44.32
C ARG A 121 -28.17 5.34 45.82
N SER A 122 -28.67 4.32 46.51
CA SER A 122 -28.49 4.13 47.94
C SER A 122 -27.62 2.93 48.27
N PHE A 123 -26.94 2.98 49.40
CA PHE A 123 -26.18 1.90 49.98
C PHE A 123 -26.54 1.74 51.45
N THR A 124 -27.03 0.57 51.82
CA THR A 124 -27.44 0.29 53.20
C THR A 124 -26.54 -0.76 53.85
N LEU A 125 -25.96 -0.40 55.00
CA LEU A 125 -25.16 -1.25 55.86
C LEU A 125 -25.87 -1.48 57.19
N ILE A 126 -25.86 -2.72 57.70
CA ILE A 126 -26.33 -3.05 59.05
C ILE A 126 -25.10 -3.28 59.93
N GLN A 127 -24.98 -2.51 61.01
CA GLN A 127 -23.89 -2.64 61.96
C GLN A 127 -24.39 -2.28 63.37
N SER A 128 -24.01 -3.09 64.37
CA SER A 128 -24.34 -2.86 65.78
C SER A 128 -25.85 -2.67 66.08
N GLY A 129 -26.72 -3.41 65.37
CA GLY A 129 -28.18 -3.31 65.56
C GLY A 129 -28.79 -2.02 64.99
N MET A 130 -28.04 -1.25 64.22
CA MET A 130 -28.50 -0.07 63.50
C MET A 130 -28.30 -0.28 61.99
N ARG A 131 -29.10 0.46 61.23
CA ARG A 131 -29.07 0.47 59.79
C ARG A 131 -28.68 1.86 59.30
N ILE A 132 -27.55 1.93 58.62
CA ILE A 132 -26.98 3.15 58.06
C ILE A 132 -27.22 3.10 56.55
N THR A 133 -27.96 4.08 56.03
CA THR A 133 -28.24 4.22 54.59
C THR A 133 -27.64 5.52 54.10
N THR A 134 -26.71 5.44 53.15
CA THR A 134 -26.20 6.60 52.42
C THR A 134 -26.80 6.62 51.01
N ALA A 135 -27.12 7.79 50.48
CA ALA A 135 -27.72 7.92 49.16
C ALA A 135 -27.15 9.12 48.40
N ASP A 136 -27.05 8.97 47.08
CA ASP A 136 -26.53 9.96 46.15
C ASP A 136 -27.49 10.12 44.96
N ARG A 137 -27.52 11.33 44.42
CA ARG A 137 -28.48 11.75 43.38
C ARG A 137 -28.02 11.31 41.99
N LEU A 138 -28.82 10.49 41.29
CA LEU A 138 -28.45 9.99 39.97
C LEU A 138 -28.50 11.09 38.88
N ASP A 139 -29.31 12.13 39.06
CA ASP A 139 -29.37 13.28 38.15
C ASP A 139 -28.08 14.12 38.21
N GLU A 140 -27.57 14.38 39.41
CA GLU A 140 -26.28 15.06 39.61
C GLU A 140 -25.13 14.22 39.02
N ARG A 141 -25.12 12.90 39.27
CA ARG A 141 -24.19 11.96 38.60
C ARG A 141 -24.28 12.03 37.08
N GLY A 142 -25.47 12.15 36.52
CA GLY A 142 -25.70 12.26 35.07
C GLY A 142 -25.06 13.51 34.46
N THR A 143 -25.16 14.65 35.14
CA THR A 143 -24.52 15.90 34.68
C THR A 143 -22.99 15.83 34.71
N LEU A 144 -22.42 15.27 35.78
CA LEU A 144 -20.98 15.02 35.91
C LEU A 144 -20.49 13.99 34.87
N MET A 145 -21.24 12.92 34.66
CA MET A 145 -20.94 11.91 33.65
C MET A 145 -20.88 12.55 32.26
N ARG A 146 -21.85 13.41 31.91
CA ARG A 146 -21.87 14.10 30.62
C ARG A 146 -20.68 15.04 30.45
N SER A 147 -20.30 15.81 31.47
CA SER A 147 -19.15 16.71 31.37
C SER A 147 -17.83 15.95 31.24
N VAL A 148 -17.66 14.86 31.98
CA VAL A 148 -16.50 13.96 31.87
C VAL A 148 -16.44 13.29 30.50
N LEU A 149 -17.55 12.74 30.01
CA LEU A 149 -17.63 12.11 28.70
C LEU A 149 -17.36 13.10 27.57
N LEU A 150 -17.88 14.33 27.64
CA LEU A 150 -17.57 15.37 26.66
C LEU A 150 -16.09 15.78 26.74
N GLY A 151 -15.54 15.93 27.95
CA GLY A 151 -14.13 16.22 28.16
C GLY A 151 -13.20 15.13 27.61
N ALA A 152 -13.64 13.87 27.63
CA ALA A 152 -12.92 12.75 27.04
C ALA A 152 -13.12 12.62 25.52
N ALA A 153 -14.35 12.83 25.03
CA ALA A 153 -14.72 12.62 23.64
C ALA A 153 -14.21 13.72 22.70
N VAL A 154 -14.19 14.99 23.14
CA VAL A 154 -13.78 16.13 22.30
C VAL A 154 -12.31 15.99 21.82
N PRO A 155 -11.31 15.75 22.70
CA PRO A 155 -9.93 15.55 22.26
C PRO A 155 -9.77 14.36 21.31
N VAL A 156 -10.48 13.26 21.57
CA VAL A 156 -10.48 12.05 20.72
C VAL A 156 -11.04 12.37 19.33
N ALA A 157 -12.15 13.11 19.24
CA ALA A 157 -12.73 13.54 17.97
C ALA A 157 -11.81 14.49 17.19
N VAL A 158 -11.18 15.46 17.87
CA VAL A 158 -10.20 16.36 17.26
C VAL A 158 -8.99 15.59 16.72
N ALA A 159 -8.47 14.64 17.49
CA ALA A 159 -7.36 13.79 17.07
C ALA A 159 -7.73 12.90 15.88
N LEU A 160 -8.95 12.34 15.85
CA LEU A 160 -9.47 11.59 14.70
C LEU A 160 -9.55 12.46 13.44
N LEU A 161 -10.15 13.64 13.54
CA LEU A 161 -10.25 14.56 12.39
C LEU A 161 -8.88 15.01 11.89
N GLY A 162 -7.97 15.38 12.80
CA GLY A 162 -6.61 15.77 12.46
C GLY A 162 -5.84 14.64 11.77
N SER A 163 -5.94 13.41 12.28
CA SER A 163 -5.29 12.25 11.66
C SER A 163 -5.87 11.89 10.29
N LEU A 164 -7.19 12.05 10.06
CA LEU A 164 -7.79 11.91 8.73
C LEU A 164 -7.24 12.94 7.73
N ILE A 165 -7.08 14.19 8.16
CA ILE A 165 -6.49 15.26 7.32
C ILE A 165 -5.04 14.90 6.97
N VAL A 166 -4.24 14.49 7.95
CA VAL A 166 -2.85 14.07 7.74
C VAL A 166 -2.78 12.86 6.81
N LEU A 167 -3.65 11.87 6.98
CA LEU A 167 -3.75 10.70 6.11
C LEU A 167 -4.06 11.10 4.66
N TRP A 168 -5.02 12.01 4.46
CA TRP A 168 -5.39 12.51 3.13
C TRP A 168 -4.24 13.23 2.42
N ILE A 169 -3.51 14.08 3.16
CA ILE A 169 -2.34 14.79 2.64
C ILE A 169 -1.20 13.81 2.36
N GLY A 170 -0.94 12.87 3.27
CA GLY A 170 0.11 11.85 3.16
C GLY A 170 -0.06 10.97 1.93
N ILE A 171 -1.27 10.43 1.70
CA ILE A 171 -1.57 9.62 0.50
C ILE A 171 -1.46 10.48 -0.77
N GLY A 172 -1.94 11.73 -0.73
CA GLY A 172 -1.84 12.66 -1.85
C GLY A 172 -0.39 12.93 -2.27
N ASN A 173 0.48 13.20 -1.29
CA ASN A 173 1.89 13.46 -1.51
C ASN A 173 2.65 12.19 -1.93
N GLY A 174 2.35 11.04 -1.30
CA GLY A 174 2.97 9.75 -1.64
C GLY A 174 2.68 9.28 -3.08
N LEU A 175 1.50 9.59 -3.61
CA LEU A 175 1.12 9.28 -5.01
C LEU A 175 1.50 10.38 -6.02
N SER A 176 2.10 11.49 -5.57
CA SER A 176 2.53 12.58 -6.45
C SER A 176 3.61 12.16 -7.45
N PRO A 177 4.68 11.42 -7.06
CA PRO A 177 5.72 10.98 -7.99
C PRO A 177 5.19 10.09 -9.12
N LEU A 178 4.20 9.24 -8.84
CA LEU A 178 3.57 8.38 -9.86
C LEU A 178 2.83 9.19 -10.92
N ARG A 179 2.17 10.29 -10.51
CA ARG A 179 1.55 11.23 -11.45
C ARG A 179 2.59 11.92 -12.32
N ARG A 180 3.73 12.32 -11.75
CA ARG A 180 4.84 12.90 -12.51
C ARG A 180 5.41 11.93 -13.55
N ILE A 181 5.59 10.65 -13.19
CA ILE A 181 6.00 9.61 -14.15
C ILE A 181 4.98 9.51 -15.30
N ARG A 182 3.69 9.40 -14.97
CA ARG A 182 2.63 9.31 -15.96
C ARG A 182 2.62 10.51 -16.90
N ASP A 183 2.71 11.72 -16.35
CA ASP A 183 2.65 12.96 -17.13
C ASP A 183 3.90 13.12 -18.00
N ALA A 184 5.09 12.74 -17.50
CA ALA A 184 6.33 12.72 -18.28
C ALA A 184 6.27 11.73 -19.45
N LEU A 185 5.69 10.55 -19.23
CA LEU A 185 5.45 9.57 -20.29
C LEU A 185 4.39 10.04 -21.31
N ALA A 186 3.32 10.68 -20.85
CA ALA A 186 2.22 11.12 -21.71
C ALA A 186 2.57 12.31 -22.61
N GLN A 187 3.54 13.15 -22.21
CA GLN A 187 3.99 14.29 -23.00
C GLN A 187 5.01 13.91 -24.08
N ARG A 188 5.47 12.65 -24.10
CA ARG A 188 6.50 12.21 -25.04
C ARG A 188 5.93 11.82 -26.39
N SER A 189 6.67 12.18 -27.44
CA SER A 189 6.44 11.66 -28.79
C SER A 189 6.82 10.18 -28.86
N ALA A 190 6.13 9.44 -29.73
CA ALA A 190 6.36 8.00 -29.92
C ALA A 190 7.80 7.68 -30.36
N ASP A 191 8.47 8.61 -31.03
CA ASP A 191 9.82 8.44 -31.57
C ASP A 191 10.93 8.91 -30.59
N SER A 192 10.57 9.45 -29.42
CA SER A 192 11.54 9.93 -28.44
C SER A 192 12.11 8.80 -27.59
N VAL A 193 13.39 8.49 -27.79
CA VAL A 193 14.18 7.49 -27.06
C VAL A 193 15.08 8.06 -25.95
N GLU A 194 14.91 9.33 -25.61
CA GLU A 194 15.69 9.97 -24.56
C GLU A 194 15.45 9.27 -23.20
N PRO A 195 16.35 9.28 -22.20
CA PRO A 195 16.05 8.72 -20.88
C PRO A 195 14.98 9.55 -20.15
N LEU A 196 14.13 8.89 -19.36
CA LEU A 196 13.26 9.57 -18.40
C LEU A 196 14.09 10.03 -17.21
N HIS A 197 14.10 11.35 -16.99
CA HIS A 197 14.69 11.95 -15.80
C HIS A 197 13.60 12.55 -14.92
N ILE A 198 13.47 12.04 -13.70
CA ILE A 198 12.46 12.51 -12.74
C ILE A 198 13.15 12.83 -11.43
N GLU A 199 13.19 14.11 -11.09
CA GLU A 199 13.79 14.57 -9.84
C GLU A 199 12.98 14.11 -8.61
N ARG A 200 13.71 13.78 -7.54
CA ARG A 200 13.17 13.44 -6.20
C ARG A 200 12.23 12.23 -6.23
N LEU A 201 12.66 11.16 -6.89
CA LEU A 201 11.91 9.92 -6.97
C LEU A 201 12.12 9.06 -5.71
N PRO A 202 11.05 8.47 -5.13
CA PRO A 202 11.17 7.48 -4.06
C PRO A 202 12.00 6.27 -4.49
N ARG A 203 12.71 5.64 -3.54
CA ARG A 203 13.58 4.48 -3.81
C ARG A 203 12.82 3.30 -4.39
N GLU A 204 11.54 3.17 -4.04
CA GLU A 204 10.64 2.11 -4.49
C GLU A 204 10.27 2.27 -5.97
N LEU A 205 10.30 3.50 -6.51
CA LEU A 205 9.98 3.78 -7.91
C LEU A 205 11.21 3.90 -8.80
N ALA A 206 12.42 3.98 -8.22
CA ALA A 206 13.66 4.04 -8.98
C ALA A 206 13.88 2.84 -9.92
N PRO A 207 13.63 1.58 -9.50
CA PRO A 207 13.76 0.43 -10.39
C PRO A 207 12.81 0.52 -11.61
N LEU A 208 11.59 1.03 -11.42
CA LEU A 208 10.61 1.17 -12.50
C LEU A 208 11.12 2.14 -13.60
N VAL A 209 11.65 3.29 -13.20
CA VAL A 209 12.22 4.26 -14.15
C VAL A 209 13.49 3.70 -14.80
N ALA A 210 14.32 2.97 -14.05
CA ALA A 210 15.51 2.33 -14.60
C ALA A 210 15.17 1.27 -15.66
N THR A 211 14.21 0.38 -15.40
CA THR A 211 13.75 -0.62 -16.39
C THR A 211 13.15 0.04 -17.63
N GLN A 212 12.37 1.11 -17.44
CA GLN A 212 11.82 1.86 -18.57
C GLN A 212 12.91 2.52 -19.42
N ASN A 213 13.95 3.07 -18.78
CA ASN A 213 15.10 3.65 -19.49
C ASN A 213 15.92 2.60 -20.24
N GLN A 214 16.11 1.41 -19.65
CA GLN A 214 16.74 0.29 -20.35
C GLN A 214 15.95 -0.13 -21.60
N LEU A 215 14.62 -0.11 -21.54
CA LEU A 215 13.78 -0.37 -22.71
C LEU A 215 13.96 0.71 -23.78
N PHE A 216 13.98 2.00 -23.40
CA PHE A 216 14.26 3.09 -24.35
C PHE A 216 15.64 2.97 -24.98
N GLU A 217 16.65 2.57 -24.22
CA GLU A 217 18.00 2.34 -24.73
C GLU A 217 18.02 1.18 -25.75
N ARG A 218 17.32 0.07 -25.48
CA ARG A 218 17.18 -1.05 -26.42
C ARG A 218 16.48 -0.63 -27.72
N ILE A 219 15.44 0.18 -27.63
CA ILE A 219 14.74 0.73 -28.80
C ILE A 219 15.66 1.65 -29.60
N ALA A 220 16.40 2.55 -28.92
CA ALA A 220 17.35 3.45 -29.57
C ALA A 220 18.42 2.69 -30.35
N GLN A 221 18.98 1.64 -29.75
CA GLN A 221 19.96 0.78 -30.40
C GLN A 221 19.39 0.05 -31.62
N THR A 222 18.11 -0.33 -31.57
CA THR A 222 17.43 -1.01 -32.68
C THR A 222 17.22 -0.06 -33.86
N PHE A 223 16.71 1.15 -33.62
CA PHE A 223 16.55 2.16 -34.67
C PHE A 223 17.87 2.57 -35.31
N GLU A 224 18.92 2.71 -34.51
CA GLU A 224 20.24 3.05 -35.02
C GLU A 224 20.84 1.93 -35.89
N ARG A 225 20.56 0.66 -35.57
CA ARG A 225 20.94 -0.49 -36.42
C ARG A 225 20.16 -0.50 -37.74
N GLU A 226 18.84 -0.32 -37.68
CA GLU A 226 17.98 -0.27 -38.87
C GLU A 226 18.39 0.86 -39.83
N ARG A 227 18.72 2.04 -39.28
CA ARG A 227 19.21 3.17 -40.05
C ARG A 227 20.53 2.86 -40.75
N ARG A 228 21.51 2.31 -40.02
CA ARG A 228 22.81 1.92 -40.61
C ARG A 228 22.65 0.85 -41.69
N LEU A 229 21.82 -0.16 -41.45
CA LEU A 229 21.54 -1.20 -42.45
C LEU A 229 20.92 -0.60 -43.73
N THR A 230 19.99 0.35 -43.59
CA THR A 230 19.36 1.02 -44.74
C THR A 230 20.37 1.86 -45.51
N ASP A 231 21.23 2.61 -44.81
CA ASP A 231 22.27 3.43 -45.41
C ASP A 231 23.33 2.58 -46.14
N ASP A 232 23.77 1.48 -45.54
CA ASP A 232 24.74 0.54 -46.09
C ASP A 232 24.15 -0.19 -47.32
N ALA A 233 22.91 -0.69 -47.21
CA ALA A 233 22.21 -1.31 -48.32
C ALA A 233 22.06 -0.36 -49.52
N ALA A 234 21.73 0.92 -49.28
CA ALA A 234 21.62 1.91 -50.34
C ALA A 234 22.96 2.15 -51.06
N HIS A 235 24.08 2.14 -50.34
CA HIS A 235 25.42 2.29 -50.92
C HIS A 235 25.84 1.06 -51.72
N GLU A 236 25.70 -0.14 -51.15
CA GLU A 236 26.10 -1.41 -51.78
C GLU A 236 25.28 -1.72 -53.03
N LEU A 237 24.02 -1.27 -53.11
CA LEU A 237 23.20 -1.43 -54.32
C LEU A 237 23.54 -0.40 -55.41
N ARG A 238 23.92 0.83 -55.05
CA ARG A 238 24.18 1.92 -56.00
C ARG A 238 25.40 1.66 -56.88
N SER A 239 26.47 1.10 -56.30
CA SER A 239 27.74 0.84 -56.99
C SER A 239 27.59 -0.15 -58.18
N PRO A 240 27.09 -1.39 -57.98
CA PRO A 240 26.86 -2.33 -59.07
C PRO A 240 25.83 -1.82 -60.08
N LEU A 241 24.76 -1.13 -59.63
CA LEU A 241 23.80 -0.53 -60.55
C LEU A 241 24.43 0.50 -61.49
N THR A 242 25.36 1.31 -60.98
CA THR A 242 26.10 2.30 -61.78
C THR A 242 27.04 1.61 -62.78
N ALA A 243 27.72 0.54 -62.37
CA ALA A 243 28.57 -0.27 -63.25
C ALA A 243 27.76 -0.92 -64.38
N ILE A 244 26.63 -1.58 -64.05
CA ILE A 244 25.71 -2.17 -65.04
C ILE A 244 25.28 -1.11 -66.06
N LYS A 245 24.82 0.05 -65.59
CA LYS A 245 24.39 1.15 -66.45
C LYS A 245 25.51 1.62 -67.39
N THR A 246 26.74 1.70 -66.89
CA THR A 246 27.91 2.12 -67.66
C THR A 246 28.25 1.11 -68.76
N HIS A 247 28.26 -0.18 -68.43
CA HIS A 247 28.51 -1.25 -69.40
C HIS A 247 27.42 -1.35 -70.46
N LEU A 248 26.14 -1.18 -70.10
CA LEU A 248 25.04 -1.09 -71.06
C LEU A 248 25.19 0.11 -72.00
N GLN A 249 25.62 1.26 -71.49
CA GLN A 249 25.87 2.45 -72.31
C GLN A 249 27.02 2.21 -73.30
N VAL A 250 28.13 1.60 -72.87
CA VAL A 250 29.24 1.22 -73.77
C VAL A 250 28.76 0.25 -74.85
N ALA A 251 27.98 -0.77 -74.48
CA ALA A 251 27.41 -1.72 -75.43
C ALA A 251 26.51 -1.05 -76.48
N SER A 252 25.79 0.00 -76.11
CA SER A 252 24.93 0.77 -77.04
C SER A 252 25.69 1.67 -78.01
N MET A 253 26.95 2.04 -77.68
CA MET A 253 27.77 2.97 -78.44
C MET A 253 28.88 2.28 -79.27
N THR A 254 29.00 0.96 -79.18
CA THR A 254 30.04 0.17 -79.86
C THR A 254 29.43 -1.02 -80.61
N GLU A 255 30.19 -1.61 -81.54
CA GLU A 255 29.78 -2.76 -82.34
C GLU A 255 30.78 -3.91 -82.25
N GLY A 256 30.33 -5.12 -82.60
CA GLY A 256 31.19 -6.30 -82.66
C GLY A 256 31.61 -6.82 -81.29
N ASP A 257 32.90 -7.09 -81.13
CA ASP A 257 33.43 -7.82 -79.97
C ASP A 257 33.46 -6.97 -78.68
N THR A 258 33.60 -5.65 -78.80
CA THR A 258 33.54 -4.70 -77.66
C THR A 258 32.14 -4.58 -77.08
N ALA A 259 31.11 -4.54 -77.92
CA ALA A 259 29.71 -4.54 -77.49
C ALA A 259 29.35 -5.83 -76.75
N LYS A 260 29.79 -7.00 -77.25
CA LYS A 260 29.59 -8.30 -76.60
C LYS A 260 30.25 -8.36 -75.22
N ARG A 261 31.50 -7.88 -75.09
CA ARG A 261 32.20 -7.80 -73.80
C ARG A 261 31.48 -6.89 -72.81
N ALA A 262 30.99 -5.75 -73.27
CA ALA A 262 30.25 -4.81 -72.42
C ALA A 262 28.92 -5.42 -71.92
N LEU A 263 28.17 -6.12 -72.77
CA LEU A 263 26.99 -6.89 -72.36
C LEU A 263 27.31 -7.97 -71.32
N ALA A 264 28.37 -8.75 -71.53
CA ALA A 264 28.81 -9.76 -70.56
C ALA A 264 29.19 -9.16 -69.20
N GLN A 265 29.83 -7.97 -69.18
CA GLN A 265 30.13 -7.27 -67.93
C GLN A 265 28.88 -6.72 -67.23
N ALA A 266 27.85 -6.30 -67.98
CA ALA A 266 26.56 -5.91 -67.41
C ALA A 266 25.82 -7.12 -66.79
N GLU A 267 25.92 -8.29 -67.41
CA GLU A 267 25.37 -9.55 -66.88
C GLU A 267 26.05 -9.95 -65.56
N ILE A 268 27.39 -9.96 -65.51
CA ILE A 268 28.16 -10.18 -64.27
C ILE A 268 27.78 -9.17 -63.17
N GLY A 269 27.57 -7.91 -63.54
CA GLY A 269 27.11 -6.88 -62.61
C GLY A 269 25.72 -7.18 -62.04
N THR A 270 24.82 -7.73 -62.86
CA THR A 270 23.47 -8.12 -62.47
C THR A 270 23.49 -9.29 -61.49
N ASP A 271 24.31 -10.32 -61.76
CA ASP A 271 24.51 -11.44 -60.85
C ASP A 271 25.10 -11.01 -59.50
N ARG A 272 26.00 -10.00 -59.50
CA ARG A 272 26.52 -9.41 -58.28
C ARG A 272 25.44 -8.68 -57.49
N LEU A 273 24.59 -7.89 -58.15
CA LEU A 273 23.48 -7.19 -57.51
C LEU A 273 22.45 -8.17 -56.93
N HIS A 274 22.18 -9.29 -57.62
CA HIS A 274 21.32 -10.35 -57.12
C HIS A 274 21.85 -10.97 -55.83
N ARG A 275 23.14 -11.32 -55.79
CA ARG A 275 23.79 -11.85 -54.58
C ARG A 275 23.74 -10.90 -53.39
N ILE A 276 23.98 -9.60 -53.63
CA ILE A 276 23.88 -8.57 -52.56
C ILE A 276 22.44 -8.50 -52.02
N LEU A 277 21.44 -8.58 -52.89
CA LEU A 277 20.03 -8.57 -52.46
C LEU A 277 19.68 -9.81 -51.62
N GLU A 278 20.14 -10.99 -52.00
CA GLU A 278 19.95 -12.22 -51.22
C GLU A 278 20.61 -12.13 -49.83
N GLN A 279 21.83 -11.58 -49.77
CA GLN A 279 22.53 -11.35 -48.50
C GLN A 279 21.79 -10.37 -47.60
N LEU A 280 21.27 -9.26 -48.14
CA LEU A 280 20.47 -8.29 -47.39
C LEU A 280 19.15 -8.90 -46.87
N LEU A 281 18.44 -9.67 -47.70
CA LEU A 281 17.20 -10.36 -47.31
C LEU A 281 17.46 -11.42 -46.23
N MET A 282 18.59 -12.12 -46.31
CA MET A 282 19.03 -13.02 -45.26
C MET A 282 19.29 -12.28 -43.95
N LEU A 283 20.08 -11.19 -43.99
CA LEU A 283 20.42 -10.41 -42.80
C LEU A 283 19.16 -9.84 -42.13
N ALA A 284 18.25 -9.24 -42.90
CA ALA A 284 16.98 -8.71 -42.38
C ALA A 284 16.10 -9.80 -41.73
N ARG A 285 16.09 -11.01 -42.29
CA ARG A 285 15.34 -12.16 -41.74
C ARG A 285 15.95 -12.67 -40.43
N VAL A 286 17.25 -12.52 -40.25
CA VAL A 286 17.94 -12.88 -39.00
C VAL A 286 17.71 -11.80 -37.94
N GLU A 287 17.85 -10.51 -38.27
CA GLU A 287 17.61 -9.42 -37.32
C GLU A 287 16.15 -9.35 -36.83
N GLY A 288 15.17 -9.58 -37.72
CA GLY A 288 13.74 -9.56 -37.35
C GLY A 288 13.26 -10.74 -36.51
N ARG A 289 14.04 -11.83 -36.38
CA ARG A 289 13.68 -13.04 -35.61
C ARG A 289 14.46 -13.19 -34.32
N VAL A 290 15.49 -12.37 -34.08
CA VAL A 290 16.39 -12.52 -32.95
C VAL A 290 16.06 -11.47 -31.88
N SER A 291 15.25 -11.89 -30.91
CA SER A 291 15.45 -11.39 -29.56
C SER A 291 16.83 -11.90 -29.13
N PHE A 292 17.82 -11.01 -29.00
CA PHE A 292 19.16 -11.36 -28.50
C PHE A 292 19.13 -11.93 -27.06
N ASP A 293 17.96 -11.99 -26.43
CA ASP A 293 17.69 -12.49 -25.08
C ASP A 293 17.15 -13.93 -25.05
N ASP A 294 16.76 -14.53 -26.18
CA ASP A 294 16.33 -15.93 -26.20
C ASP A 294 17.56 -16.84 -26.36
N GLY A 295 18.02 -17.38 -25.23
CA GLY A 295 19.11 -18.34 -25.10
C GLY A 295 18.87 -19.68 -25.80
N LEU A 296 18.58 -19.66 -27.10
CA LEU A 296 18.67 -20.81 -27.99
C LEU A 296 20.13 -21.20 -28.11
N ARG A 297 20.57 -22.01 -27.14
CA ARG A 297 21.85 -22.69 -27.13
C ARG A 297 21.92 -23.62 -28.33
N CYS A 298 22.61 -23.24 -29.40
CA CYS A 298 23.03 -24.18 -30.44
C CYS A 298 24.50 -24.58 -30.23
N THR A 299 24.82 -25.82 -30.55
CA THR A 299 26.20 -26.30 -30.56
C THR A 299 26.89 -25.92 -31.87
N ALA A 300 28.23 -25.82 -31.84
CA ALA A 300 29.01 -25.55 -33.05
C ALA A 300 28.79 -26.60 -34.14
N THR A 301 28.57 -27.86 -33.75
CA THR A 301 28.30 -28.97 -34.67
C THR A 301 26.98 -28.80 -35.41
N GLU A 302 25.90 -28.43 -34.72
CA GLU A 302 24.60 -28.21 -35.34
C GLU A 302 24.65 -27.07 -36.37
N VAL A 303 25.34 -25.98 -36.03
CA VAL A 303 25.52 -24.84 -36.94
C VAL A 303 26.30 -25.24 -38.18
N ALA A 304 27.41 -25.97 -38.03
CA ALA A 304 28.24 -26.39 -39.14
C ALA A 304 27.50 -27.37 -40.07
N GLN A 305 26.75 -28.31 -39.51
CA GLN A 305 25.92 -29.23 -40.29
C GLN A 305 24.83 -28.48 -41.09
N LEU A 306 24.15 -27.52 -40.45
CA LEU A 306 23.12 -26.74 -41.13
C LEU A 306 23.71 -25.87 -42.25
N ALA A 307 24.86 -25.24 -42.01
CA ALA A 307 25.56 -24.41 -43.00
C ALA A 307 26.06 -25.21 -44.20
N ILE A 308 26.62 -26.41 -43.97
CA ILE A 308 27.05 -27.32 -45.05
C ILE A 308 25.85 -27.80 -45.86
N THR A 309 24.75 -28.16 -45.18
CA THR A 309 23.51 -28.60 -45.86
C THR A 309 22.93 -27.50 -46.76
N ASP A 310 23.04 -26.23 -46.35
CA ASP A 310 22.60 -25.09 -47.14
C ASP A 310 23.57 -24.76 -48.30
N ALA A 311 24.88 -24.81 -48.05
CA ALA A 311 25.91 -24.56 -49.06
C ALA A 311 25.93 -25.61 -50.18
N CYS A 312 25.78 -26.90 -49.84
CA CYS A 312 25.78 -28.01 -50.81
C CYS A 312 24.53 -28.05 -51.71
N GLN A 313 23.51 -27.21 -51.48
CA GLN A 313 22.41 -27.05 -52.44
C GLN A 313 22.86 -26.36 -53.74
N HIS A 314 23.95 -25.59 -53.67
CA HIS A 314 24.63 -25.03 -54.82
C HIS A 314 25.78 -25.98 -55.19
N ALA A 315 25.88 -26.37 -56.46
CA ALA A 315 26.71 -27.48 -56.95
C ALA A 315 28.23 -27.30 -56.71
N GLY A 316 28.67 -27.57 -55.48
CA GLY A 316 30.06 -27.53 -55.03
C GLY A 316 30.64 -28.91 -54.69
N PRO A 317 31.97 -29.01 -54.46
CA PRO A 317 32.62 -30.24 -54.01
C PRO A 317 32.08 -30.70 -52.64
N PRO A 318 32.09 -32.01 -52.34
CA PRO A 318 31.62 -32.52 -51.06
C PRO A 318 32.47 -31.97 -49.91
N ILE A 319 31.82 -31.35 -48.93
CA ILE A 319 32.47 -30.79 -47.74
C ILE A 319 32.48 -31.86 -46.64
N GLU A 320 33.68 -32.25 -46.19
CA GLU A 320 33.84 -33.18 -45.06
C GLU A 320 33.97 -32.38 -43.75
N LEU A 321 33.14 -32.72 -42.75
CA LEU A 321 33.10 -32.06 -41.45
C LEU A 321 33.87 -32.89 -40.42
N GLU A 322 35.09 -32.50 -40.08
CA GLU A 322 35.82 -33.02 -38.92
C GLU A 322 35.60 -32.12 -37.70
N VAL A 323 34.98 -32.67 -36.65
CA VAL A 323 34.71 -31.94 -35.40
C VAL A 323 35.49 -32.58 -34.26
N ALA A 324 36.28 -31.78 -33.54
CA ALA A 324 36.95 -32.23 -32.33
C ALA A 324 35.92 -32.48 -31.20
N ASP A 325 36.11 -33.53 -30.40
CA ASP A 325 35.18 -33.99 -29.35
C ASP A 325 34.84 -32.94 -28.28
N ASN A 326 35.65 -31.89 -28.15
CA ASN A 326 35.43 -30.77 -27.23
C ASN A 326 34.42 -29.72 -27.75
N LEU A 327 34.18 -29.65 -29.07
CA LEU A 327 33.32 -28.65 -29.71
C LEU A 327 31.85 -29.05 -29.75
N SER A 328 31.55 -30.36 -29.69
CA SER A 328 30.17 -30.89 -29.66
C SER A 328 29.41 -30.56 -28.37
N ARG A 329 30.10 -30.11 -27.31
CA ARG A 329 29.51 -29.62 -26.06
C ARG A 329 29.65 -28.11 -25.87
N CYS A 330 30.25 -27.42 -26.84
CA CYS A 330 30.46 -25.98 -26.78
C CYS A 330 29.24 -25.27 -27.35
N PHE A 331 28.58 -24.47 -26.52
CA PHE A 331 27.45 -23.65 -26.93
C PHE A 331 27.96 -22.32 -27.48
N LEU A 332 27.44 -21.93 -28.65
CA LEU A 332 27.72 -20.64 -29.25
C LEU A 332 26.99 -19.54 -28.47
N ALA A 333 27.74 -18.50 -28.08
CA ALA A 333 27.19 -17.29 -27.48
C ALA A 333 26.66 -16.31 -28.55
N MET A 334 26.07 -16.85 -29.62
CA MET A 334 25.50 -16.08 -30.72
C MET A 334 24.27 -16.78 -31.29
N PRO A 335 23.34 -16.05 -31.91
CA PRO A 335 22.15 -16.62 -32.54
C PRO A 335 22.52 -17.66 -33.62
N PRO A 336 21.89 -18.86 -33.62
CA PRO A 336 22.19 -19.92 -34.58
C PRO A 336 22.10 -19.46 -36.03
N ALA A 337 21.12 -18.62 -36.35
CA ALA A 337 20.92 -18.12 -37.71
C ALA A 337 22.07 -17.23 -38.21
N LEU A 338 22.67 -16.40 -37.34
CA LEU A 338 23.86 -15.61 -37.69
C LEU A 338 25.08 -16.52 -37.86
N ALA A 339 25.21 -17.52 -37.00
CA ALA A 339 26.33 -18.46 -37.05
C ALA A 339 26.29 -19.30 -38.34
N VAL A 340 25.11 -19.79 -38.71
CA VAL A 340 24.89 -20.54 -39.97
C VAL A 340 25.18 -19.66 -41.18
N ALA A 341 24.65 -18.43 -41.21
CA ALA A 341 24.89 -17.50 -42.32
C ALA A 341 26.37 -17.13 -42.47
N ALA A 342 27.07 -16.84 -41.36
CA ALA A 342 28.50 -16.52 -41.38
C ALA A 342 29.35 -17.70 -41.88
N LEU A 343 29.02 -18.91 -41.45
CA LEU A 343 29.73 -20.12 -41.86
C LEU A 343 29.44 -20.45 -43.33
N ARG A 344 28.19 -20.26 -43.78
CA ARG A 344 27.82 -20.42 -45.20
C ARG A 344 28.58 -19.44 -46.11
N ASN A 345 28.69 -18.18 -45.73
CA ASN A 345 29.47 -17.18 -46.48
C ASN A 345 30.97 -17.52 -46.60
N LEU A 346 31.51 -18.38 -45.72
CA LEU A 346 32.89 -18.87 -45.83
C LEU A 346 33.01 -20.14 -46.69
N LEU A 347 31.91 -20.86 -46.87
CA LEU A 347 31.84 -22.08 -47.69
C LEU A 347 31.55 -21.78 -49.16
N GLU A 348 30.89 -20.65 -49.45
CA GLU A 348 30.65 -20.10 -50.80
C GLU A 348 31.89 -19.39 -51.39
#